data_AF-A0A6P6KZW7-F1
#
_entry.id   AF-A0A6P6KZW7-F1
#
_cell.length_a   1.000
_cell.length_b   1.000
_cell.length_c   1.000
_cell.angle_alpha   90.00
_cell.angle_beta   90.00
_cell.angle_gamma   90.00
#
_symmetry.space_group_name_H-M   'P 1'
#
loop_
_entity.id
_entity.type
_entity.pdbx_description
1 polymer ?
#
loop_
_entity_poly.entity_id
_entity_poly.type
_entity_poly.pdbx_seq_one_letter_code
_entity_poly.pdbx_strand_id
1 'polypeptide(L)'
;MCLICLTFCKVINANEKQPPLRRIECLQIRIRQIMQNSVESFINVLESYRGRDKVIRTLCYGSQLVGGLLAGKSSQSSLGKRLLLFSAQLSDCRTTLRLFDDLSMLAYSTSYGLGASEEDALVRWMSILNNVADQLYYPCEHIAWAADAELIRTKSDKWWVLSTGLWGISLILSILRSIRSIQILKRKAQTCQRSASAESREEVCSQTAVLRRQIRGEVFSILSSLADLSNAVHWMPPGFLWAGRFPPWLVGLMGTTSSLIGLLQMSSGDQGACS
;
A
#
# COMPACT_ATOMS: atom_id res chain seq x y z
N MET A 1 0.18 20.73 -15.68
CA MET A 1 0.64 21.05 -17.06
C MET A 1 1.47 22.34 -17.18
N CYS A 2 1.26 23.40 -16.39
CA CYS A 2 1.99 24.66 -16.61
C CYS A 2 3.45 24.73 -16.12
N LEU A 3 3.86 24.03 -15.05
CA LEU A 3 5.25 24.17 -14.54
C LEU A 3 6.29 23.44 -15.38
N ILE A 4 5.92 22.33 -16.04
CA ILE A 4 6.86 21.52 -16.85
C ILE A 4 7.16 22.23 -18.19
N CYS A 5 6.21 22.97 -18.76
CA CYS A 5 6.44 23.77 -19.97
C CYS A 5 7.37 24.98 -19.72
N LEU A 6 7.30 25.59 -18.54
CA LEU A 6 8.11 26.77 -18.22
C LEU A 6 9.59 26.45 -17.97
N THR A 7 9.91 25.25 -17.50
CA THR A 7 11.30 24.78 -17.40
C THR A 7 11.92 24.54 -18.78
N PHE A 8 11.10 24.15 -19.78
CA PHE A 8 11.55 23.83 -21.13
C PHE A 8 12.00 25.07 -21.93
N CYS A 9 11.36 26.23 -21.76
CA CYS A 9 11.79 27.46 -22.43
C CYS A 9 13.11 28.04 -21.89
N LYS A 10 13.47 27.77 -20.63
CA LYS A 10 14.72 28.30 -20.04
C LYS A 10 15.97 27.50 -20.41
N VAL A 11 15.85 26.23 -20.79
CA VAL A 11 16.99 25.38 -21.19
C VAL A 11 17.46 25.68 -22.63
N ILE A 12 16.65 26.34 -23.45
CA ILE A 12 16.99 26.65 -24.85
C ILE A 12 17.86 27.91 -25.00
N ASN A 13 18.01 28.74 -23.95
CA ASN A 13 18.69 30.04 -24.06
C ASN A 13 20.03 30.13 -23.31
N ALA A 14 20.85 29.08 -23.39
CA ALA A 14 22.24 29.12 -22.94
C ALA A 14 23.13 28.34 -23.92
N ASN A 15 23.47 29.03 -25.02
CA ASN A 15 24.74 28.99 -25.73
C ASN A 15 25.67 27.77 -25.51
N GLU A 16 25.45 26.65 -26.21
CA GLU A 16 26.52 25.76 -26.69
C GLU A 16 25.98 24.67 -27.64
N LYS A 17 26.53 24.64 -28.87
CA LYS A 17 26.48 23.58 -29.90
C LYS A 17 25.11 22.89 -30.15
N GLN A 18 24.44 23.31 -31.22
CA GLN A 18 23.26 22.62 -31.79
C GLN A 18 23.52 21.11 -31.95
N PRO A 19 22.77 20.23 -31.24
CA PRO A 19 22.76 18.81 -31.55
C PRO A 19 22.08 18.59 -32.91
N PRO A 20 22.45 17.54 -33.67
CA PRO A 20 21.88 17.31 -35.01
C PRO A 20 20.36 17.14 -34.89
N LEU A 21 19.58 17.89 -35.68
CA LEU A 21 18.10 17.97 -35.60
C LEU A 21 17.41 16.60 -35.48
N ARG A 22 17.89 15.56 -36.18
CA ARG A 22 17.35 14.18 -36.08
C ARG A 22 17.43 13.57 -34.67
N ARG A 23 18.44 13.94 -33.88
CA ARG A 23 18.61 13.44 -32.51
C ARG A 23 17.61 14.10 -31.56
N ILE A 24 17.25 15.35 -31.81
CA ILE A 24 16.22 16.08 -31.07
C ILE A 24 14.83 15.51 -31.40
N GLU A 25 14.53 15.27 -32.68
CA GLU A 25 13.26 14.65 -33.10
C GLU A 25 13.10 13.23 -32.52
N CYS A 26 14.14 12.40 -32.61
CA CYS A 26 14.13 11.05 -32.03
C CYS A 26 13.96 11.07 -30.50
N LEU A 27 14.61 12.02 -29.82
CA LEU A 27 14.44 12.21 -28.37
C LEU A 27 13.01 12.68 -28.03
N GLN A 28 12.44 13.60 -28.81
CA GLN A 28 11.05 14.06 -28.63
C GLN A 28 10.04 12.95 -28.86
N ILE A 29 10.22 12.13 -29.90
CA ILE A 29 9.38 10.94 -30.16
C ILE A 29 9.49 9.96 -28.99
N ARG A 30 10.71 9.68 -28.52
CA ARG A 30 10.92 8.76 -27.39
C ARG A 30 10.32 9.28 -26.08
N ILE A 31 10.46 10.57 -25.79
CA ILE A 31 9.83 11.21 -24.63
C ILE A 31 8.30 11.14 -24.73
N ARG A 32 7.75 11.44 -25.91
CA ARG A 32 6.29 11.36 -26.15
C ARG A 32 5.79 9.93 -25.95
N GLN A 33 6.51 8.94 -26.48
CA GLN A 33 6.17 7.52 -26.30
C GLN A 33 6.24 7.10 -24.83
N ILE A 34 7.31 7.48 -24.11
CA ILE A 34 7.43 7.17 -22.67
C ILE A 34 6.28 7.80 -21.88
N MET A 35 5.93 9.04 -22.20
CA MET A 35 4.83 9.74 -21.55
C MET A 35 3.49 9.08 -21.85
N GLN A 36 3.22 8.71 -23.11
CA GLN A 36 1.99 7.99 -23.49
C GLN A 36 1.88 6.65 -22.77
N ASN A 37 2.94 5.83 -22.80
CA ASN A 37 2.97 4.54 -22.10
C ASN A 37 2.75 4.71 -20.58
N SER A 38 3.28 5.78 -19.98
CA SER A 38 3.10 6.07 -18.55
C SER A 38 1.67 6.47 -18.23
N VAL A 39 1.04 7.26 -19.11
CA VAL A 39 -0.36 7.68 -18.96
C VAL A 39 -1.29 6.48 -19.11
N GLU A 40 -1.09 5.63 -20.11
CA GLU A 40 -1.87 4.40 -20.32
C GLU A 40 -1.75 3.45 -19.12
N SER A 41 -0.53 3.22 -18.62
CA SER A 41 -0.31 2.41 -17.41
C SER A 41 -1.05 2.98 -16.19
N PHE A 42 -1.05 4.31 -16.03
CA PHE A 42 -1.78 4.95 -14.95
C PHE A 42 -3.31 4.83 -15.10
N ILE A 43 -3.82 4.94 -16.32
CA ILE A 43 -5.25 4.70 -16.63
C ILE A 43 -5.63 3.27 -16.25
N ASN A 44 -4.85 2.26 -16.66
CA ASN A 44 -5.11 0.86 -16.32
C ASN A 44 -5.16 0.62 -14.80
N VAL A 45 -4.27 1.29 -14.04
CA VAL A 45 -4.31 1.24 -12.57
C VAL A 45 -5.61 1.85 -12.03
N LEU A 46 -6.05 3.00 -12.53
CA LEU A 46 -7.28 3.68 -12.10
C LEU A 46 -8.56 2.91 -12.48
N GLU A 47 -8.56 2.24 -13.62
CA GLU A 47 -9.69 1.43 -14.07
C GLU A 47 -9.85 0.18 -13.20
N SER A 48 -8.75 -0.40 -12.72
CA SER A 48 -8.80 -1.50 -11.76
C SER A 48 -9.36 -1.05 -10.40
N TYR A 49 -10.24 -1.86 -9.81
CA TYR A 49 -10.80 -1.58 -8.48
C TYR A 49 -9.72 -1.42 -7.41
N ARG A 50 -8.77 -2.37 -7.34
CA ARG A 50 -7.67 -2.35 -6.35
C ARG A 50 -6.67 -1.21 -6.59
N GLY A 51 -6.37 -0.88 -7.84
CA GLY A 51 -5.47 0.23 -8.15
C GLY A 51 -6.11 1.58 -7.79
N ARG A 52 -7.39 1.76 -8.09
CA ARG A 52 -8.16 2.94 -7.68
C ARG A 52 -8.16 3.15 -6.18
N ASP A 53 -8.47 2.10 -5.40
CA ASP A 53 -8.43 2.17 -3.94
C ASP A 53 -7.06 2.63 -3.43
N LYS A 54 -5.96 2.07 -3.96
CA LYS A 54 -4.60 2.48 -3.55
C LYS A 54 -4.27 3.92 -3.91
N VAL A 55 -4.73 4.42 -5.06
CA VAL A 55 -4.55 5.82 -5.43
C VAL A 55 -5.32 6.72 -4.46
N ILE A 56 -6.58 6.39 -4.16
CA ILE A 56 -7.39 7.13 -3.18
C ILE A 56 -6.72 7.11 -1.80
N ARG A 57 -6.18 5.96 -1.35
CA ARG A 57 -5.43 5.84 -0.09
C ARG A 57 -4.24 6.79 -0.04
N THR A 58 -3.47 6.81 -1.13
CA THR A 58 -2.24 7.59 -1.24
C THR A 58 -2.55 9.08 -1.20
N LEU A 59 -3.60 9.52 -1.90
CA LEU A 59 -4.07 10.90 -1.87
C LEU A 59 -4.65 11.28 -0.50
N CYS A 60 -5.39 10.37 0.14
CA CYS A 60 -5.96 10.55 1.47
C CYS A 60 -4.88 10.82 2.51
N TYR A 61 -3.92 9.89 2.69
CA TYR A 61 -2.88 10.06 3.69
C TYR A 61 -1.82 11.09 3.29
N GLY A 62 -1.53 11.24 1.99
CA GLY A 62 -0.60 12.26 1.51
C GLY A 62 -1.11 13.69 1.78
N SER A 63 -2.41 13.92 1.55
CA SER A 63 -3.05 15.19 1.91
C SER A 63 -3.14 15.37 3.43
N GLN A 64 -3.36 14.31 4.21
CA GLN A 64 -3.31 14.38 5.68
C GLN A 64 -1.93 14.77 6.20
N LEU A 65 -0.87 14.20 5.63
CA LEU A 65 0.52 14.49 5.96
C LEU A 65 0.84 15.96 5.71
N VAL A 66 0.63 16.42 4.47
CA VAL A 66 0.93 17.81 4.08
C VAL A 66 0.03 18.79 4.83
N GLY A 67 -1.27 18.49 4.91
CA GLY A 67 -2.25 19.30 5.64
C GLY A 67 -1.90 19.45 7.13
N GLY A 68 -1.53 18.34 7.78
CA GLY A 68 -1.11 18.32 9.17
C GLY A 68 0.18 19.10 9.43
N LEU A 69 1.17 19.00 8.54
CA LEU A 69 2.42 19.77 8.64
C LEU A 69 2.17 21.28 8.47
N LEU A 70 1.30 21.66 7.53
CA LEU A 70 0.96 23.07 7.28
C LEU A 70 0.12 23.67 8.42
N ALA A 71 -0.86 22.94 8.93
CA ALA A 71 -1.69 23.38 10.06
C ALA A 71 -0.88 23.50 11.36
N GLY A 72 0.11 22.63 11.58
CA GLY A 72 1.00 22.70 12.73
C GLY A 72 1.99 23.87 12.71
N LYS A 73 2.42 24.32 11.52
CA LYS A 73 3.33 25.46 11.35
C LYS A 73 2.63 26.81 11.39
N SER A 74 1.39 26.87 10.90
CA SER A 74 0.56 28.08 10.95
C SER A 74 -0.89 27.68 11.19
N SER A 75 -1.37 27.96 12.40
CA SER A 75 -2.75 27.67 12.81
C SER A 75 -3.82 28.36 11.94
N GLN A 76 -3.42 29.32 11.11
CA GLN A 76 -4.27 30.07 10.17
C GLN A 76 -4.11 29.61 8.70
N SER A 77 -3.30 28.58 8.42
CA SER A 77 -3.11 28.09 7.04
C SER A 77 -4.42 27.55 6.47
N SER A 78 -5.05 28.34 5.60
CA SER A 78 -6.28 27.97 4.88
C SER A 78 -6.07 26.73 4.01
N LEU A 79 -4.87 26.58 3.42
CA LEU A 79 -4.49 25.42 2.63
C LEU A 79 -4.37 24.16 3.50
N GLY A 80 -3.76 24.24 4.68
CA GLY A 80 -3.63 23.10 5.59
C GLY A 80 -4.99 22.52 5.99
N LYS A 81 -5.93 23.39 6.35
CA LYS A 81 -7.33 23.00 6.67
C LYS A 81 -8.04 22.36 5.48
N ARG A 82 -7.89 22.93 4.27
CA ARG A 82 -8.48 22.37 3.04
C ARG A 82 -7.93 20.98 2.71
N LEU A 83 -6.63 20.75 2.88
CA LEU A 83 -6.01 19.44 2.65
C LEU A 83 -6.46 18.39 3.68
N LEU A 84 -6.62 18.77 4.94
CA LEU A 84 -7.18 17.88 5.97
C LEU A 84 -8.65 17.53 5.68
N LEU A 85 -9.45 18.51 5.23
CA LEU A 85 -10.83 18.26 4.81
C LEU A 85 -10.90 17.35 3.58
N PHE A 86 -10.04 17.58 2.58
CA PHE A 86 -9.93 16.71 1.41
C PHE A 86 -9.54 15.27 1.81
N SER A 87 -8.58 15.13 2.73
CA SER A 87 -8.19 13.83 3.30
C SER A 87 -9.38 13.11 3.95
N ALA A 88 -10.17 13.81 4.77
CA ALA A 88 -11.36 13.24 5.42
C ALA A 88 -12.38 12.73 4.38
N GLN A 89 -12.68 13.52 3.36
CA GLN A 89 -13.60 13.10 2.29
C GLN A 89 -13.12 11.86 1.52
N LEU A 90 -11.81 11.74 1.28
CA LEU A 90 -11.25 10.54 0.66
C LEU A 90 -11.30 9.33 1.60
N SER A 91 -11.13 9.53 2.91
CA SER A 91 -11.28 8.47 3.91
C SER A 91 -12.71 7.94 3.94
N ASP A 92 -13.71 8.82 3.97
CA ASP A 92 -15.14 8.46 3.94
C ASP A 92 -15.52 7.74 2.64
N CYS A 93 -14.97 8.20 1.51
CA CYS A 93 -15.12 7.54 0.22
C CYS A 93 -14.58 6.10 0.26
N ARG A 94 -13.39 5.88 0.85
CA ARG A 94 -12.82 4.53 1.00
C ARG A 94 -13.68 3.63 1.86
N THR A 95 -14.22 4.14 2.96
CA THR A 95 -15.14 3.38 3.82
C THR A 95 -16.38 2.95 3.05
N THR A 96 -16.95 3.85 2.24
CA THR A 96 -18.10 3.52 1.39
C THR A 96 -17.74 2.50 0.31
N LEU A 97 -16.56 2.59 -0.31
CA LEU A 97 -16.10 1.62 -1.31
C LEU A 97 -15.87 0.22 -0.71
N ARG A 98 -15.45 0.12 0.56
CA ARG A 98 -15.29 -1.15 1.28
C ARG A 98 -16.60 -1.91 1.51
N LEU A 99 -17.77 -1.30 1.28
CA LEU A 99 -19.06 -2.01 1.21
C LEU A 99 -19.11 -3.03 0.07
N PHE A 100 -18.23 -2.91 -0.92
CA PHE A 100 -18.14 -3.82 -2.07
C PHE A 100 -17.01 -4.86 -1.92
N ASP A 101 -16.30 -4.87 -0.80
CA ASP A 101 -15.17 -5.78 -0.58
C ASP A 101 -15.59 -7.17 -0.10
N ASP A 102 -16.79 -7.38 0.44
CA ASP A 102 -17.20 -8.66 1.05
C ASP A 102 -17.10 -9.85 0.10
N LEU A 103 -17.62 -9.68 -1.13
CA LEU A 103 -17.59 -10.74 -2.13
C LEU A 103 -16.16 -11.06 -2.55
N SER A 104 -15.31 -10.03 -2.66
CA SER A 104 -13.89 -10.21 -2.97
C SER A 104 -13.17 -10.92 -1.83
N MET A 105 -13.49 -10.59 -0.57
CA MET A 105 -12.92 -11.22 0.61
C MET A 105 -13.38 -12.67 0.75
N LEU A 106 -14.66 -12.95 0.50
CA LEU A 106 -15.21 -14.29 0.52
C LEU A 106 -14.60 -15.16 -0.59
N ALA A 107 -14.47 -14.62 -1.82
CA ALA A 107 -13.80 -15.30 -2.92
C ALA A 107 -12.33 -15.61 -2.58
N TYR A 108 -11.63 -14.67 -1.94
CA TYR A 108 -10.27 -14.89 -1.47
C TYR A 108 -10.20 -16.00 -0.41
N SER A 109 -11.01 -15.91 0.65
CA SER A 109 -11.07 -16.89 1.75
C SER A 109 -11.41 -18.30 1.26
N THR A 110 -12.38 -18.42 0.35
CA THR A 110 -12.79 -19.70 -0.24
C THR A 110 -11.70 -20.30 -1.14
N SER A 111 -11.04 -19.47 -1.95
CA SER A 111 -9.90 -19.91 -2.78
C SER A 111 -8.70 -20.36 -1.94
N TYR A 112 -8.46 -19.71 -0.80
CA TYR A 112 -7.40 -20.09 0.14
C TYR A 112 -7.77 -21.38 0.91
N GLY A 113 -9.05 -21.54 1.24
CA GLY A 113 -9.57 -22.69 1.97
C GLY A 113 -8.88 -22.88 3.32
N LEU A 114 -8.40 -24.09 3.59
CA LEU A 114 -7.64 -24.44 4.80
C LEU A 114 -6.12 -24.36 4.60
N GLY A 115 -5.66 -23.61 3.59
CA GLY A 115 -4.24 -23.34 3.33
C GLY A 115 -3.46 -24.57 2.85
N ALA A 116 -4.08 -25.38 1.98
CA ALA A 116 -3.43 -26.57 1.39
C ALA A 116 -2.15 -26.24 0.60
N SER A 117 -2.02 -25.00 0.12
CA SER A 117 -0.84 -24.48 -0.58
C SER A 117 0.36 -24.19 0.33
N GLU A 118 0.16 -24.07 1.64
CA GLU A 118 1.24 -23.70 2.57
C GLU A 118 1.95 -24.93 3.13
N GLU A 119 3.25 -25.06 2.89
CA GLU A 119 4.06 -26.15 3.46
C GLU A 119 4.24 -26.02 4.98
N ASP A 120 4.37 -24.79 5.49
CA ASP A 120 4.64 -24.51 6.90
C ASP A 120 3.34 -24.33 7.68
N ALA A 121 3.14 -25.16 8.71
CA ALA A 121 1.92 -25.16 9.51
C ALA A 121 1.68 -23.83 10.25
N LEU A 122 2.73 -23.12 10.67
CA LEU A 122 2.56 -21.83 11.36
C LEU A 122 2.11 -20.76 10.38
N VAL A 123 2.73 -20.69 9.19
CA VAL A 123 2.29 -19.78 8.11
C VAL A 123 0.84 -20.06 7.76
N ARG A 124 0.47 -21.34 7.60
CA ARG A 124 -0.91 -21.77 7.33
C ARG A 124 -1.89 -21.27 8.38
N TRP A 125 -1.63 -21.54 9.66
CA TRP A 125 -2.52 -21.12 10.74
C TRP A 125 -2.62 -19.60 10.86
N MET A 126 -1.51 -18.87 10.72
CA MET A 126 -1.53 -17.41 10.73
C MET A 126 -2.39 -16.85 9.58
N SER A 127 -2.28 -17.41 8.37
CA SER A 127 -3.11 -17.00 7.23
C SER A 127 -4.59 -17.33 7.42
N ILE A 128 -4.94 -18.50 7.98
CA ILE A 128 -6.33 -18.85 8.29
C ILE A 128 -6.91 -17.86 9.30
N LEU A 129 -6.18 -17.59 10.40
CA LEU A 129 -6.61 -16.62 11.42
C LEU A 129 -6.73 -15.21 10.84
N ASN A 130 -5.85 -14.84 9.91
CA ASN A 130 -5.90 -13.56 9.21
C ASN A 130 -7.17 -13.43 8.39
N ASN A 131 -7.51 -14.46 7.60
CA ASN A 131 -8.74 -14.49 6.81
C ASN A 131 -9.99 -14.41 7.69
N VAL A 132 -9.99 -15.07 8.85
CA VAL A 132 -11.10 -14.97 9.81
C VAL A 132 -11.21 -13.55 10.36
N ALA A 133 -10.09 -12.92 10.74
CA ALA A 133 -10.09 -11.54 11.22
C ALA A 133 -10.62 -10.57 10.16
N ASP A 134 -10.16 -10.70 8.92
CA ASP A 134 -10.59 -9.86 7.80
C ASP A 134 -12.08 -10.09 7.45
N GLN A 135 -12.57 -11.33 7.52
CA GLN A 135 -13.99 -11.64 7.26
C GLN A 135 -14.92 -11.07 8.35
N LEU A 136 -14.44 -10.98 9.61
CA LEU A 136 -15.19 -10.36 10.70
C LEU A 136 -15.07 -8.83 10.68
N TYR A 137 -13.95 -8.30 10.18
CA TYR A 137 -13.68 -6.87 10.11
C TYR A 137 -14.72 -6.13 9.28
N TYR A 138 -15.00 -6.60 8.05
CA TYR A 138 -15.89 -5.92 7.11
C TYR A 138 -17.31 -5.72 7.66
N PRO A 139 -18.02 -6.77 8.15
CA PRO A 139 -19.35 -6.58 8.74
C PRO A 139 -19.37 -5.62 9.93
N CYS A 140 -18.33 -5.65 10.78
CA CYS A 140 -18.24 -4.73 11.91
C CYS A 140 -18.11 -3.28 11.42
N GLU A 141 -17.28 -3.05 10.41
CA GLU A 141 -17.12 -1.73 9.80
C GLU A 141 -18.41 -1.26 9.11
N HIS A 142 -19.12 -2.13 8.41
CA HIS A 142 -20.38 -1.75 7.75
C HIS A 142 -21.46 -1.37 8.74
N ILE A 143 -21.55 -2.07 9.87
CA ILE A 143 -22.48 -1.70 10.94
C ILE A 143 -22.07 -0.35 11.54
N ALA A 144 -20.77 -0.10 11.74
CA ALA A 144 -20.28 1.18 12.23
C ALA A 144 -20.63 2.34 11.26
N TRP A 145 -20.36 2.16 9.97
CA TRP A 145 -20.68 3.11 8.92
C TRP A 145 -22.18 3.35 8.78
N ALA A 146 -23.00 2.29 8.78
CA ALA A 146 -24.45 2.40 8.66
C ALA A 146 -25.07 3.12 9.87
N ALA A 147 -24.49 2.94 11.05
CA ALA A 147 -24.89 3.66 12.26
C ALA A 147 -24.53 5.16 12.19
N ASP A 148 -23.33 5.51 11.70
CA ASP A 148 -22.94 6.91 11.48
C ASP A 148 -23.79 7.59 10.40
N ALA A 149 -24.20 6.84 9.38
CA ALA A 149 -25.12 7.31 8.33
C ALA A 149 -26.60 7.34 8.78
N GLU A 150 -26.89 7.07 10.06
CA GLU A 150 -28.24 7.02 10.65
C GLU A 150 -29.20 6.02 9.98
N LEU A 151 -28.67 5.06 9.22
CA LEU A 151 -29.46 4.01 8.57
C LEU A 151 -29.96 2.97 9.57
N ILE A 152 -29.23 2.77 10.67
CA ILE A 152 -29.57 1.85 11.75
C ILE A 152 -29.42 2.50 13.12
N ARG A 153 -30.27 2.09 14.08
CA ARG A 153 -30.28 2.65 15.45
C ARG A 153 -29.36 1.86 16.38
N THR A 154 -28.04 2.09 16.27
CA THR A 154 -27.03 1.55 17.19
C THR A 154 -25.92 2.57 17.43
N LYS A 155 -25.09 2.37 18.46
CA LYS A 155 -23.90 3.21 18.70
C LYS A 155 -22.76 2.74 17.78
N SER A 156 -22.27 3.62 16.91
CA SER A 156 -21.18 3.32 15.97
C SER A 156 -19.83 3.11 16.67
N ASP A 157 -19.55 3.84 17.75
CA ASP A 157 -18.27 3.80 18.49
C ASP A 157 -17.78 2.37 18.79
N LYS A 158 -18.67 1.51 19.30
CA LYS A 158 -18.31 0.13 19.66
C LYS A 158 -17.92 -0.70 18.45
N TRP A 159 -18.62 -0.50 17.33
CA TRP A 159 -18.38 -1.21 16.09
C TRP A 159 -17.09 -0.73 15.41
N TRP A 160 -16.80 0.57 15.47
CA TRP A 160 -15.51 1.13 15.04
C TRP A 160 -14.32 0.59 15.84
N VAL A 161 -14.47 0.48 17.17
CA VAL A 161 -13.42 -0.10 18.02
C VAL A 161 -13.22 -1.58 17.71
N LEU A 162 -14.31 -2.33 17.49
CA LEU A 162 -14.22 -3.75 17.15
C LEU A 162 -13.58 -3.97 15.78
N SER A 163 -14.00 -3.23 14.75
CA SER A 163 -13.39 -3.31 13.41
C SER A 163 -11.92 -2.91 13.44
N THR A 164 -11.58 -1.81 14.12
CA THR A 164 -10.17 -1.38 14.29
C THR A 164 -9.34 -2.43 15.03
N GLY A 165 -9.91 -3.08 16.05
CA GLY A 165 -9.26 -4.17 16.78
C GLY A 165 -9.00 -5.40 15.90
N LEU A 166 -9.99 -5.81 15.11
CA LEU A 166 -9.86 -6.93 14.16
C LEU A 166 -8.80 -6.64 13.09
N TRP A 167 -8.80 -5.41 12.54
CA TRP A 167 -7.77 -4.94 11.62
C TRP A 167 -6.38 -4.93 12.28
N GLY A 168 -6.28 -4.48 13.53
CA GLY A 168 -5.03 -4.56 14.30
C GLY A 168 -4.51 -5.98 14.48
N ILE A 169 -5.41 -6.94 14.76
CA ILE A 169 -5.06 -8.37 14.86
C ILE A 169 -4.57 -8.91 13.51
N SER A 170 -5.25 -8.57 12.41
CA SER A 170 -4.86 -9.02 11.07
C SER A 170 -3.49 -8.48 10.65
N LEU A 171 -3.17 -7.24 11.02
CA LEU A 171 -1.83 -6.65 10.84
C LEU A 171 -0.75 -7.38 11.65
N ILE A 172 -1.02 -7.74 12.91
CA ILE A 172 -0.08 -8.50 13.74
C ILE A 172 0.17 -9.89 13.14
N LEU A 173 -0.89 -10.60 12.76
CA LEU A 173 -0.79 -11.90 12.10
C LEU A 173 0.01 -11.81 10.79
N SER A 174 -0.22 -10.76 10.01
CA SER A 174 0.51 -10.49 8.77
C SER A 174 2.01 -10.28 9.01
N ILE A 175 2.39 -9.52 10.06
CA ILE A 175 3.79 -9.33 10.45
C ILE A 175 4.43 -10.66 10.86
N LEU A 176 3.77 -11.42 11.74
CA LEU A 176 4.28 -12.72 12.21
C LEU A 176 4.44 -13.72 11.05
N ARG A 177 3.48 -13.76 10.13
CA ARG A 177 3.52 -14.56 8.90
C ARG A 177 4.72 -14.18 8.05
N SER A 178 4.90 -12.90 7.75
CA SER A 178 6.03 -12.41 6.95
C SER A 178 7.39 -12.68 7.62
N ILE A 179 7.50 -12.56 8.94
CA ILE A 179 8.72 -12.91 9.69
C ILE A 179 9.04 -14.40 9.50
N ARG A 180 8.04 -15.27 9.65
CA ARG A 180 8.21 -16.72 9.46
C ARG A 180 8.59 -17.05 8.02
N SER A 181 7.94 -16.44 7.02
CA SER A 181 8.29 -16.58 5.61
C SER A 181 9.75 -16.19 5.34
N ILE A 182 10.23 -15.07 5.89
CA ILE A 182 11.64 -14.65 5.74
C ILE A 182 12.59 -15.69 6.33
N GLN A 183 12.28 -16.27 7.49
CA GLN A 183 13.11 -17.32 8.09
C GLN A 183 13.19 -18.56 7.19
N ILE A 184 12.06 -18.99 6.62
CA ILE A 184 11.99 -20.13 5.70
C ILE A 184 12.80 -19.82 4.43
N LEU A 185 12.60 -18.66 3.82
CA LEU A 185 13.30 -18.23 2.61
C LEU A 185 14.81 -18.13 2.82
N LYS A 186 15.26 -17.63 3.98
CA LYS A 186 16.68 -17.59 4.33
C LYS A 186 17.27 -19.00 4.47
N ARG A 187 16.55 -19.94 5.06
CA ARG A 187 16.97 -21.35 5.15
C ARG A 187 17.05 -22.01 3.77
N LYS A 188 16.06 -21.77 2.91
CA LYS A 188 16.05 -22.23 1.51
C LYS A 188 17.28 -21.68 0.75
N ALA A 189 17.57 -20.39 0.87
CA ALA A 189 18.74 -19.76 0.24
C ALA A 189 20.08 -20.36 0.73
N GLN A 190 20.23 -20.60 2.03
CA GLN A 190 21.43 -21.23 2.59
C GLN A 190 21.61 -22.67 2.09
N THR A 191 20.52 -23.40 1.90
CA THR A 191 20.54 -24.79 1.42
C THR A 191 20.97 -24.83 -0.05
N CYS A 192 20.37 -24.00 -0.92
CA CYS A 192 20.76 -23.88 -2.33
C CYS A 192 22.23 -23.52 -2.51
N GLN A 193 22.78 -22.67 -1.64
CA GLN A 193 24.19 -22.28 -1.70
C GLN A 193 25.14 -23.43 -1.32
N ARG A 194 24.72 -24.31 -0.39
CA ARG A 194 25.52 -25.46 0.05
C ARG A 194 25.52 -26.61 -0.96
N SER A 195 24.45 -26.75 -1.75
CA SER A 195 24.30 -27.79 -2.78
C SER A 195 24.92 -27.41 -4.13
N ALA A 196 25.54 -26.23 -4.26
CA ALA A 196 26.03 -25.72 -5.54
C ALA A 196 27.29 -26.45 -6.04
N SER A 197 27.16 -27.20 -7.13
CA SER A 197 28.27 -27.71 -7.95
C SER A 197 28.74 -26.65 -8.98
N ALA A 198 29.90 -26.84 -9.60
CA ALA A 198 30.46 -25.89 -10.58
C ALA A 198 29.56 -25.64 -11.80
N GLU A 199 28.84 -26.66 -12.29
CA GLU A 199 27.89 -26.55 -13.41
C GLU A 199 26.56 -25.87 -13.03
N SER A 200 26.15 -25.95 -11.76
CA SER A 200 24.87 -25.37 -11.27
C SER A 200 24.93 -23.88 -10.90
N ARG A 201 26.07 -23.21 -11.10
CA ARG A 201 26.31 -21.84 -10.60
C ARG A 201 25.36 -20.79 -11.16
N GLU A 202 24.98 -20.90 -12.44
CA GLU A 202 24.06 -19.96 -13.09
C GLU A 202 22.63 -20.13 -12.56
N GLU A 203 22.18 -21.37 -12.42
CA GLU A 203 20.86 -21.72 -11.86
C GLU A 203 20.75 -21.29 -10.39
N VAL A 204 21.78 -21.55 -9.58
CA VAL A 204 21.84 -21.11 -8.18
C VAL A 204 21.84 -19.58 -8.06
N CYS A 205 22.50 -18.87 -8.98
CA CYS A 205 22.51 -17.41 -9.02
C CYS A 205 21.10 -16.86 -9.30
N SER A 206 20.43 -17.39 -10.32
CA SER A 206 19.04 -17.04 -10.67
C SER A 206 18.08 -17.32 -9.50
N GLN A 207 18.15 -18.52 -8.92
CA GLN A 207 17.31 -18.92 -7.79
C GLN A 207 17.57 -18.04 -6.55
N THR A 208 18.82 -17.68 -6.27
CA THR A 208 19.17 -16.76 -5.19
C THR A 208 18.60 -15.36 -5.41
N ALA A 209 18.59 -14.86 -6.65
CA ALA A 209 17.97 -13.58 -6.99
C ALA A 209 16.45 -13.60 -6.74
N VAL A 210 15.77 -14.69 -7.11
CA VAL A 210 14.34 -14.90 -6.83
C VAL A 210 14.06 -14.91 -5.32
N LEU A 211 14.82 -15.68 -4.54
CA LEU A 211 14.67 -15.73 -3.08
C LEU A 211 14.91 -14.36 -2.43
N ARG A 212 15.91 -13.59 -2.89
CA ARG A 212 16.15 -12.22 -2.42
C ARG A 212 14.97 -11.29 -2.73
N ARG A 213 14.36 -11.42 -3.92
CA ARG A 213 13.16 -10.65 -4.29
C ARG A 213 11.98 -11.00 -3.38
N GLN A 214 11.77 -12.28 -3.07
CA GLN A 214 10.73 -12.73 -2.14
C GLN A 214 10.96 -12.20 -0.72
N ILE A 215 12.19 -12.29 -0.20
CA ILE A 215 12.55 -11.73 1.11
C ILE A 215 12.30 -10.23 1.14
N ARG A 216 12.69 -9.49 0.10
CA ARG A 216 12.42 -8.04 0.00
C ARG A 216 10.93 -7.76 -0.01
N GLY A 217 10.14 -8.58 -0.69
CA GLY A 217 8.68 -8.52 -0.68
C GLY A 217 8.10 -8.64 0.72
N GLU A 218 8.53 -9.64 1.49
CA GLU A 218 8.07 -9.86 2.87
C GLU A 218 8.55 -8.75 3.83
N VAL A 219 9.74 -8.18 3.64
CA VAL A 219 10.20 -7.01 4.40
C VAL A 219 9.29 -5.81 4.15
N PHE A 220 8.92 -5.56 2.90
CA PHE A 220 7.96 -4.50 2.56
C PHE A 220 6.59 -4.76 3.19
N SER A 221 6.11 -6.01 3.21
CA SER A 221 4.87 -6.37 3.90
C SER A 221 4.93 -6.07 5.40
N ILE A 222 6.05 -6.35 6.08
CA ILE A 222 6.27 -6.01 7.49
C ILE A 222 6.23 -4.50 7.70
N LEU A 223 6.99 -3.74 6.89
CA LEU A 223 7.07 -2.28 7.03
C LEU A 223 5.71 -1.61 6.80
N SER A 224 4.96 -2.05 5.77
CA SER A 224 3.61 -1.55 5.52
C SER A 224 2.67 -1.88 6.68
N SER A 225 2.72 -3.12 7.18
CA SER A 225 1.84 -3.57 8.27
C SER A 225 2.16 -2.86 9.59
N LEU A 226 3.43 -2.58 9.89
CA LEU A 226 3.83 -1.81 11.07
C LEU A 226 3.36 -0.35 11.01
N ALA A 227 3.46 0.28 9.83
CA ALA A 227 2.98 1.63 9.63
C ALA A 227 1.44 1.70 9.82
N ASP A 228 0.70 0.78 9.19
CA ASP A 228 -0.75 0.70 9.34
C ASP A 228 -1.15 0.33 10.79
N LEU A 229 -0.40 -0.55 11.47
CA LEU A 229 -0.64 -0.92 12.88
C LEU A 229 -0.44 0.28 13.81
N SER A 230 0.52 1.16 13.49
CA SER A 230 0.73 2.39 14.25
C SER A 230 -0.49 3.31 14.21
N ASN A 231 -1.17 3.37 13.06
CA ASN A 231 -2.44 4.08 12.89
C ASN A 231 -3.61 3.35 13.56
N ALA A 232 -3.67 2.02 13.44
CA ALA A 232 -4.72 1.22 14.10
C ALA A 232 -4.71 1.45 15.63
N VAL A 233 -3.53 1.40 16.26
CA VAL A 233 -3.39 1.68 17.69
C VAL A 233 -3.76 3.12 18.02
N HIS A 234 -3.43 4.08 17.16
CA HIS A 234 -3.82 5.48 17.37
C HIS A 234 -5.35 5.68 17.41
N TRP A 235 -6.11 4.92 16.61
CA TRP A 235 -7.57 4.99 16.53
C TRP A 235 -8.31 4.20 17.62
N MET A 236 -7.60 3.46 18.47
CA MET A 236 -8.19 2.78 19.61
C MET A 236 -8.63 3.78 20.70
N PRO A 237 -9.48 3.35 21.67
CA PRO A 237 -9.91 4.20 22.78
C PRO A 237 -8.75 4.70 23.66
N PRO A 238 -8.89 5.88 24.29
CA PRO A 238 -7.88 6.39 25.22
C PRO A 238 -7.56 5.39 26.34
N GLY A 239 -6.28 5.28 26.67
CA GLY A 239 -5.77 4.29 27.65
C GLY A 239 -5.17 3.03 27.01
N PHE A 240 -5.39 2.81 25.71
CA PHE A 240 -4.73 1.73 24.96
C PHE A 240 -3.43 2.24 24.30
N LEU A 241 -2.26 1.86 24.83
CA LEU A 241 -0.94 2.22 24.28
C LEU A 241 -0.82 3.73 23.97
N TRP A 242 -0.59 4.11 22.70
CA TRP A 242 -0.52 5.50 22.23
C TRP A 242 -1.80 5.99 21.53
N ALA A 243 -2.94 5.38 21.83
CA ALA A 243 -4.26 5.82 21.38
C ALA A 243 -4.45 7.34 21.52
N GLY A 244 -4.90 8.00 20.47
CA GLY A 244 -5.13 9.45 20.42
C GLY A 244 -3.87 10.34 20.48
N ARG A 245 -2.65 9.77 20.53
CA ARG A 245 -1.42 10.57 20.69
C ARG A 245 -0.80 11.07 19.40
N PHE A 246 -1.11 10.48 18.25
CA PHE A 246 -0.51 10.91 16.97
C PHE A 246 -1.10 12.24 16.50
N PRO A 247 -0.26 13.22 16.14
CA PRO A 247 -0.74 14.39 15.41
C PRO A 247 -1.17 13.99 13.99
N PRO A 248 -2.04 14.77 13.31
CA PRO A 248 -2.55 14.43 11.99
C PRO A 248 -1.47 14.15 10.94
N TRP A 249 -0.35 14.89 11.00
CA TRP A 249 0.75 14.67 10.07
C TRP A 249 1.42 13.29 10.24
N LEU A 250 1.47 12.76 11.47
CA LEU A 250 2.10 11.47 11.75
C LEU A 250 1.20 10.32 11.28
N VAL A 251 -0.11 10.45 11.48
CA VAL A 251 -1.11 9.53 10.91
C VAL A 251 -0.98 9.49 9.37
N GLY A 252 -0.89 10.68 8.76
CA GLY A 252 -0.65 10.84 7.34
C GLY A 252 0.68 10.25 6.88
N LEU A 253 1.76 10.39 7.65
CA LEU A 253 3.07 9.83 7.34
C LEU A 253 3.00 8.30 7.27
N MET A 254 2.50 7.66 8.33
CA MET A 254 2.39 6.20 8.40
C MET A 254 1.54 5.65 7.26
N GLY A 255 0.37 6.23 7.03
CA GLY A 255 -0.53 5.81 5.95
C GLY A 255 0.02 6.10 4.55
N THR A 256 0.83 7.15 4.37
CA THR A 256 1.52 7.43 3.12
C THR A 256 2.61 6.39 2.87
N THR A 257 3.41 6.06 3.89
CA THR A 257 4.47 5.05 3.81
C THR A 257 3.89 3.69 3.40
N SER A 258 2.83 3.22 4.07
CA SER A 258 2.18 1.95 3.71
C SER A 258 1.57 1.99 2.30
N SER A 259 0.98 3.14 1.91
CA SER A 259 0.41 3.32 0.56
C SER A 259 1.45 3.24 -0.54
N LEU A 260 2.58 3.92 -0.37
CA LEU A 260 3.69 3.90 -1.34
C LEU A 260 4.31 2.51 -1.45
N ILE A 261 4.52 1.81 -0.33
CA ILE A 261 4.97 0.42 -0.35
C ILE A 261 4.00 -0.46 -1.15
N GLY A 262 2.70 -0.32 -0.91
CA GLY A 262 1.66 -1.06 -1.61
C GLY A 262 1.62 -0.79 -3.12
N LEU A 263 1.90 0.45 -3.56
CA LEU A 263 2.03 0.79 -4.98
C LEU A 263 3.30 0.18 -5.60
N LEU A 264 4.45 0.27 -4.90
CA LEU A 264 5.71 -0.32 -5.35
C LEU A 264 5.60 -1.84 -5.52
N GLN A 265 4.90 -2.52 -4.60
CA GLN A 265 4.65 -3.96 -4.70
C GLN A 265 3.75 -4.31 -5.89
N MET A 266 2.75 -3.48 -6.22
CA MET A 266 1.92 -3.69 -7.42
C MET A 266 2.70 -3.54 -8.71
N SER A 267 3.47 -2.45 -8.85
CA SER A 267 4.30 -2.23 -10.04
C SER A 267 5.39 -3.30 -10.20
N SER A 268 5.82 -3.91 -9.09
CA SER A 268 6.78 -5.02 -9.11
C SER A 268 6.14 -6.38 -9.38
N GLY A 269 4.85 -6.58 -9.09
CA GLY A 269 4.13 -7.82 -9.38
C GLY A 269 3.84 -7.98 -10.87
N ASP A 270 3.50 -6.89 -11.55
CA ASP A 270 3.14 -6.87 -12.97
C ASP A 270 4.33 -7.23 -13.89
N GLN A 271 5.56 -6.91 -13.47
CA GLN A 271 6.78 -7.29 -14.19
C GLN A 271 7.15 -8.78 -14.06
N GLY A 272 6.46 -9.54 -13.21
CA GLY A 272 6.68 -10.98 -13.03
C GLY A 272 5.75 -11.88 -13.86
N ALA A 273 4.70 -11.33 -14.47
CA ALA A 273 3.75 -12.08 -15.29
C ALA A 273 4.08 -12.05 -16.80
N CYS A 274 5.10 -11.27 -17.20
CA CYS A 274 5.59 -11.13 -18.58
C CYS A 274 7.01 -11.68 -18.76
N SER A 275 7.39 -12.74 -18.03
CA SER A 275 8.67 -13.42 -18.19
C SER A 275 8.50 -14.92 -18.21
#